data_AF-A0A918NUV6-F1
#
_entry.id   AF-A0A918NUV6-F1
#
_cell.length_a   1.000
_cell.length_b   1.000
_cell.length_c   1.000
_cell.angle_alpha   90.00
_cell.angle_beta   90.00
_cell.angle_gamma   90.00
#
_symmetry.space_group_name_H-M   'P 1'
#
loop_
_entity.id
_entity.type
_entity.pdbx_description
1 polymer ?
#
loop_
_entity_poly.entity_id
_entity_poly.type
_entity_poly.pdbx_seq_one_letter_code
_entity_poly.pdbx_strand_id
1 'polypeptide(L)'
;MASEGKTHKVRQGTADWFRMAGDMMCEAALDAGLPPDLTVSLVERYTDGTELPEGLVQGIRFDVSHGQPSFRVGVRVDERADVTVEVTAAAARRLNELYSTDPDYDAARRRFLSTGEMRVESDTTALDGVLEAVHDPIVDRTS
;
A
#
# COMPACT_ATOMS: atom_id res chain seq x y z
N MET A 1 -3.45 2.38 35.39
CA MET A 1 -4.38 1.48 34.67
C MET A 1 -4.02 1.55 33.19
N ALA A 2 -3.18 0.65 32.72
CA ALA A 2 -2.92 0.51 31.29
C ALA A 2 -4.02 -0.38 30.74
N SER A 3 -5.01 0.22 30.08
CA SER A 3 -5.84 -0.53 29.14
C SER A 3 -4.98 -0.70 27.90
N GLU A 4 -4.29 -1.84 27.80
CA GLU A 4 -3.78 -2.31 26.51
C GLU A 4 -5.00 -2.44 25.59
N GLY A 5 -5.25 -1.40 24.80
CA GLY A 5 -6.24 -1.46 23.74
C GLY A 5 -5.81 -2.59 22.84
N LYS A 6 -6.60 -3.68 22.76
CA LYS A 6 -6.42 -4.69 21.73
C LYS A 6 -6.36 -3.96 20.40
N THR A 7 -5.18 -3.91 19.78
CA THR A 7 -5.04 -3.39 18.42
C THR A 7 -5.98 -4.23 17.56
N HIS A 8 -7.06 -3.61 17.09
CA HIS A 8 -8.03 -4.28 16.24
C HIS A 8 -7.35 -4.55 14.90
N LYS A 9 -6.84 -5.77 14.73
CA LYS A 9 -6.28 -6.20 13.46
C LYS A 9 -7.37 -6.31 12.40
N VAL A 10 -7.07 -5.90 11.18
CA VAL A 10 -7.96 -5.92 10.02
C VAL A 10 -7.45 -6.98 9.06
N ARG A 11 -8.36 -7.78 8.51
CA ARG A 11 -7.98 -8.86 7.59
C ARG A 11 -7.50 -8.29 6.27
N GLN A 12 -6.30 -8.66 5.85
CA GLN A 12 -5.73 -8.17 4.60
C GLN A 12 -6.59 -8.44 3.37
N GLY A 13 -6.56 -7.49 2.42
CA GLY A 13 -7.28 -7.55 1.15
C GLY A 13 -8.76 -7.21 1.27
N THR A 14 -9.32 -7.09 2.47
CA THR A 14 -10.69 -6.58 2.63
C THR A 14 -10.76 -5.08 2.32
N ALA A 15 -11.95 -4.59 1.97
CA ALA A 15 -12.16 -3.15 1.74
C ALA A 15 -11.79 -2.31 2.98
N ASP A 16 -12.05 -2.83 4.18
CA ASP A 16 -11.68 -2.18 5.43
C ASP A 16 -10.17 -2.12 5.64
N TRP A 17 -9.44 -3.13 5.19
CA TRP A 17 -7.98 -3.13 5.24
C TRP A 17 -7.37 -2.11 4.30
N PHE A 18 -7.87 -2.03 3.05
CA PHE A 18 -7.42 -0.99 2.13
C PHE A 18 -7.78 0.42 2.61
N ARG A 19 -8.93 0.59 3.29
CA ARG A 19 -9.27 1.87 3.91
C ARG A 19 -8.28 2.24 5.02
N MET A 20 -7.98 1.29 5.92
CA MET A 20 -7.00 1.48 6.98
C MET A 20 -5.61 1.84 6.43
N ALA A 21 -5.13 1.13 5.40
CA ALA A 21 -3.86 1.43 4.76
C ALA A 21 -3.87 2.81 4.07
N GLY A 22 -4.94 3.15 3.36
CA GLY A 22 -5.09 4.45 2.71
C GLY A 22 -5.13 5.64 3.68
N ASP A 23 -5.86 5.48 4.80
CA ASP A 23 -5.89 6.48 5.87
C ASP A 23 -4.48 6.72 6.43
N MET A 24 -3.72 5.64 6.69
CA MET A 24 -2.32 5.74 7.15
C MET A 24 -1.40 6.42 6.13
N MET A 25 -1.56 6.12 4.84
CA MET A 25 -0.78 6.79 3.79
C MET A 25 -1.06 8.28 3.74
N CYS A 26 -2.33 8.69 3.90
CA CYS A 26 -2.70 10.10 4.01
C CYS A 26 -2.08 10.77 5.23
N GLU A 27 -2.17 10.14 6.41
CA GLU A 27 -1.57 10.65 7.65
C GLU A 27 -0.06 10.81 7.49
N ALA A 28 0.64 9.79 6.99
CA ALA A 28 2.09 9.84 6.77
C ALA A 28 2.50 10.90 5.73
N ALA A 29 1.72 11.07 4.66
CA ALA A 29 1.99 12.11 3.66
C ALA A 29 1.79 13.53 4.23
N LEU A 30 0.80 13.73 5.10
CA LEU A 30 0.60 15.01 5.80
C LEU A 30 1.75 15.28 6.78
N ASP A 31 2.15 14.27 7.56
CA ASP A 31 3.24 14.37 8.53
C ASP A 31 4.61 14.58 7.88
N ALA A 32 4.82 14.03 6.69
CA ALA A 32 6.03 14.23 5.89
C ALA A 32 6.17 15.68 5.36
N GLY A 33 5.10 16.49 5.40
CA GLY A 33 5.12 17.87 4.93
C GLY A 33 5.48 17.97 3.45
N LEU A 34 4.86 17.14 2.61
CA LEU A 34 5.13 17.09 1.17
C LEU A 34 5.02 18.49 0.52
N PRO A 35 5.86 18.79 -0.49
CA PRO A 35 5.84 20.09 -1.16
C PRO A 35 4.44 20.44 -1.67
N PRO A 36 3.99 21.71 -1.52
CA PRO A 36 2.64 22.13 -1.94
C PRO A 36 2.44 22.12 -3.46
N ASP A 37 3.52 22.00 -4.23
CA ASP A 37 3.51 21.84 -5.69
C ASP A 37 3.68 20.37 -6.13
N LEU A 38 3.86 19.43 -5.20
CA LEU A 38 3.97 18.02 -5.52
C LEU A 38 2.61 17.48 -6.01
N THR A 39 2.61 16.94 -7.22
CA THR A 39 1.53 16.10 -7.74
C THR A 39 2.13 14.78 -8.18
N VAL A 40 1.69 13.71 -7.54
CA VAL A 40 2.18 12.35 -7.79
C VAL A 40 1.09 11.34 -7.44
N SER A 41 1.06 10.24 -8.17
CA SER A 41 0.07 9.20 -7.98
C SER A 41 0.69 7.82 -7.84
N LEU A 42 0.00 6.96 -7.09
CA LEU A 42 0.33 5.56 -6.92
C LEU A 42 -0.90 4.68 -7.14
N VAL A 43 -0.71 3.56 -7.81
CA VAL A 43 -1.67 2.46 -7.88
C VAL A 43 -0.98 1.20 -7.38
N GLU A 44 -1.54 0.57 -6.34
CA GLU A 44 -1.24 -0.82 -6.02
C GLU A 44 -2.46 -1.68 -6.37
N ARG A 45 -2.25 -2.79 -7.09
CA ARG A 45 -3.31 -3.74 -7.43
C ARG A 45 -2.91 -5.18 -7.18
N TYR A 46 -3.91 -5.98 -6.77
CA TYR A 46 -3.77 -7.43 -6.70
C TYR A 46 -4.04 -8.04 -8.08
N THR A 47 -3.05 -8.73 -8.64
CA THR A 47 -3.14 -9.32 -10.00
C THR A 47 -4.10 -10.51 -10.06
N ASP A 48 -4.29 -11.19 -8.94
CA ASP A 48 -5.23 -12.30 -8.71
C ASP A 48 -6.31 -11.91 -7.67
N GLY A 49 -6.51 -10.61 -7.47
CA GLY A 49 -7.51 -10.08 -6.57
C GLY A 49 -8.93 -10.34 -7.03
N THR A 50 -9.85 -10.33 -6.07
CA THR A 50 -11.29 -10.42 -6.32
C THR A 50 -11.78 -9.15 -7.02
N GLU A 51 -12.72 -9.31 -7.96
CA GLU A 51 -13.47 -8.19 -8.52
C GLU A 51 -14.32 -7.50 -7.44
N LEU A 52 -14.31 -6.18 -7.49
CA LEU A 52 -15.13 -5.27 -6.70
C LEU A 52 -16.21 -4.66 -7.61
N PRO A 53 -17.25 -4.00 -7.04
CA PRO A 53 -18.23 -3.28 -7.85
C PRO A 53 -17.60 -2.32 -8.85
N GLU A 54 -18.33 -2.02 -9.93
CA GLU A 54 -17.91 -1.07 -10.97
C GLU A 54 -16.68 -1.48 -11.79
N GLY A 55 -16.36 -2.78 -11.80
CA GLY A 55 -15.23 -3.32 -12.59
C GLY A 55 -13.87 -3.01 -11.98
N LEU A 56 -13.84 -2.70 -10.69
CA LEU A 56 -12.59 -2.52 -9.93
C LEU A 56 -12.07 -3.88 -9.46
N VAL A 57 -10.78 -3.93 -9.10
CA VAL A 57 -10.15 -5.06 -8.42
C VAL A 57 -9.58 -4.63 -7.09
N GLN A 58 -9.30 -5.59 -6.21
CA GLN A 58 -8.61 -5.33 -4.94
C GLN A 58 -7.31 -4.55 -5.16
N GLY A 59 -7.19 -3.42 -4.47
CA GLY A 59 -6.07 -2.49 -4.62
C GLY A 59 -6.38 -1.13 -4.01
N ILE A 60 -5.43 -0.21 -4.12
CA ILE A 60 -5.57 1.18 -3.68
C ILE A 60 -5.03 2.13 -4.74
N ARG A 61 -5.79 3.18 -5.03
CA ARG A 61 -5.33 4.37 -5.73
C ARG A 61 -5.00 5.41 -4.68
N PHE A 62 -3.80 5.94 -4.71
CA PHE A 62 -3.35 7.04 -3.85
C PHE A 62 -2.90 8.19 -4.72
N ASP A 63 -3.36 9.41 -4.41
CA ASP A 63 -3.07 10.61 -5.17
C ASP A 63 -2.65 11.71 -4.21
N VAL A 64 -1.51 12.34 -4.49
CA VAL A 64 -1.13 13.63 -3.93
C VAL A 64 -1.37 14.66 -5.01
N SER A 65 -2.22 15.64 -4.74
CA SER A 65 -2.48 16.76 -5.64
C SER A 65 -2.17 18.05 -4.91
N HIS A 66 -1.15 18.79 -5.37
CA HIS A 66 -0.69 20.01 -4.70
C HIS A 66 -0.35 19.79 -3.22
N GLY A 67 0.41 18.73 -2.93
CA GLY A 67 0.77 18.33 -1.57
C GLY A 67 -0.38 17.74 -0.73
N GLN A 68 -1.61 17.72 -1.25
CA GLN A 68 -2.77 17.16 -0.53
C GLN A 68 -2.97 15.68 -0.88
N PRO A 69 -2.81 14.75 0.08
CA PRO A 69 -3.05 13.33 -0.17
C PRO A 69 -4.55 12.99 -0.15
N SER A 70 -4.89 11.98 -0.94
CA SER A 70 -6.22 11.35 -1.02
C SER A 70 -6.07 9.91 -1.50
N PHE A 71 -7.09 9.07 -1.28
CA PHE A 71 -7.08 7.70 -1.78
C PHE A 71 -8.48 7.20 -2.16
N ARG A 72 -8.49 6.09 -2.90
CA ARG A 72 -9.67 5.30 -3.22
C ARG A 72 -9.37 3.80 -3.09
N VAL A 73 -10.28 3.08 -2.45
CA VAL A 73 -10.25 1.61 -2.43
C VAL A 73 -10.74 1.07 -3.78
N GLY A 74 -9.98 0.13 -4.33
CA GLY A 74 -10.26 -0.46 -5.63
C GLY A 74 -9.67 0.35 -6.78
N VAL A 75 -9.20 -0.37 -7.80
CA VAL A 75 -8.52 0.17 -8.98
C VAL A 75 -8.94 -0.60 -10.22
N ARG A 76 -8.87 0.03 -11.40
CA ARG A 76 -9.10 -0.70 -12.67
C ARG A 76 -7.89 -1.57 -12.99
N VAL A 77 -8.13 -2.67 -13.71
CA VAL A 77 -7.08 -3.64 -14.10
C VAL A 77 -5.99 -2.99 -14.96
N ASP A 78 -6.35 -1.97 -15.74
CA ASP A 78 -5.47 -1.22 -16.64
C ASP A 78 -5.07 0.15 -16.08
N GLU A 79 -5.46 0.47 -14.84
CA GLU A 79 -5.14 1.75 -14.22
C GLU A 79 -3.64 1.91 -14.04
N ARG A 80 -3.10 3.09 -14.41
CA ARG A 80 -1.69 3.43 -14.29
C ARG A 80 -1.50 4.71 -13.49
N ALA A 81 -0.33 4.83 -12.89
CA ALA A 81 0.09 5.95 -12.06
C ALA A 81 1.59 6.20 -12.23
N ASP A 82 2.10 7.29 -11.67
CA ASP A 82 3.54 7.58 -11.63
C ASP A 82 4.32 6.46 -10.90
N VAL A 83 3.66 5.80 -9.94
CA VAL A 83 4.11 4.56 -9.30
C VAL A 83 3.03 3.49 -9.45
N THR A 84 3.31 2.43 -10.21
CA THR A 84 2.41 1.28 -10.36
C THR A 84 3.02 0.04 -9.72
N VAL A 85 2.35 -0.50 -8.70
CA VAL A 85 2.69 -1.75 -8.03
C VAL A 85 1.66 -2.81 -8.39
N GLU A 86 2.10 -3.87 -9.05
CA GLU A 86 1.30 -5.07 -9.24
C GLU A 86 1.82 -6.15 -8.30
N VAL A 87 0.95 -6.85 -7.61
CA VAL A 87 1.36 -7.91 -6.68
C VAL A 87 0.29 -8.99 -6.61
N THR A 88 0.65 -10.25 -6.37
CA THR A 88 -0.37 -11.26 -6.04
C THR A 88 -0.87 -11.05 -4.61
N ALA A 89 -2.12 -11.40 -4.33
CA ALA A 89 -2.69 -11.32 -2.99
C ALA A 89 -1.88 -12.16 -1.98
N ALA A 90 -1.33 -13.30 -2.41
CA ALA A 90 -0.47 -14.15 -1.58
C ALA A 90 0.89 -13.48 -1.28
N ALA A 91 1.54 -12.87 -2.27
CA ALA A 91 2.79 -12.16 -2.07
C ALA A 91 2.61 -10.93 -1.18
N ALA A 92 1.56 -10.13 -1.43
CA ALA A 92 1.21 -8.99 -0.58
C ALA A 92 0.94 -9.44 0.85
N ARG A 93 0.27 -10.59 1.05
CA ARG A 93 0.04 -11.14 2.39
C ARG A 93 1.34 -11.49 3.10
N ARG A 94 2.23 -12.18 2.39
CA ARG A 94 3.52 -12.56 2.95
C ARG A 94 4.35 -11.34 3.35
N LEU A 95 4.34 -10.27 2.54
CA LEU A 95 5.06 -9.04 2.88
C LEU A 95 4.48 -8.35 4.11
N ASN A 96 3.16 -8.36 4.29
CA ASN A 96 2.49 -7.75 5.45
C ASN A 96 2.47 -8.61 6.72
N GLU A 97 3.15 -9.77 6.70
CA GLU A 97 3.48 -10.55 7.89
C GLU A 97 4.88 -10.20 8.44
N LEU A 98 5.67 -9.43 7.69
CA LEU A 98 7.08 -9.18 7.95
C LEU A 98 7.32 -7.67 8.12
N TYR A 99 7.95 -7.31 9.24
CA TYR A 99 8.44 -5.94 9.41
C TYR A 99 9.55 -5.63 8.40
N SER A 100 9.66 -4.36 8.03
CA SER A 100 10.65 -3.83 7.08
C SER A 100 12.10 -4.17 7.47
N THR A 101 12.36 -4.27 8.78
CA THR A 101 13.68 -4.60 9.35
C THR A 101 13.96 -6.09 9.45
N ASP A 102 12.97 -6.95 9.16
CA ASP A 102 13.16 -8.39 9.12
C ASP A 102 13.97 -8.78 7.87
N PRO A 103 15.10 -9.51 8.00
CA PRO A 103 15.85 -9.99 6.84
C PRO A 103 15.02 -10.80 5.84
N ASP A 104 13.95 -11.46 6.31
CA ASP A 104 13.03 -12.20 5.46
C ASP A 104 12.17 -11.29 4.58
N TYR A 105 11.95 -10.03 4.96
CA TYR A 105 11.21 -9.06 4.16
C TYR A 105 11.93 -8.80 2.84
N ASP A 106 13.20 -8.44 2.91
CA ASP A 106 14.03 -8.19 1.72
C ASP A 106 14.19 -9.45 0.86
N ALA A 107 14.33 -10.63 1.50
CA ALA A 107 14.41 -11.90 0.80
C ALA A 107 13.10 -12.21 0.05
N ALA A 108 11.95 -12.03 0.70
CA ALA A 108 10.63 -12.25 0.10
C ALA A 108 10.37 -11.26 -1.04
N ARG A 109 10.63 -9.96 -0.82
CA ARG A 109 10.44 -8.91 -1.84
C ARG A 109 11.29 -9.16 -3.09
N ARG A 110 12.59 -9.47 -2.92
CA ARG A 110 13.46 -9.83 -4.05
C ARG A 110 12.96 -11.06 -4.80
N ARG A 111 12.51 -12.09 -4.07
CA ARG A 111 11.94 -13.28 -4.68
C ARG A 111 10.72 -12.92 -5.54
N PHE A 112 9.74 -12.20 -5.00
CA PHE A 112 8.50 -11.88 -5.71
C PHE A 112 8.75 -11.01 -6.95
N LEU A 113 9.69 -10.07 -6.87
CA LEU A 113 10.15 -9.32 -8.05
C LEU A 113 10.77 -10.24 -9.11
N SER A 114 11.61 -11.20 -8.70
CA SER A 114 12.27 -12.12 -9.64
C SER A 114 11.32 -13.15 -10.27
N THR A 115 10.27 -13.57 -9.55
CA THR A 115 9.27 -14.53 -10.03
C THR A 115 8.12 -13.87 -10.77
N GLY A 116 8.02 -12.53 -10.72
CA GLY A 116 6.92 -11.77 -11.30
C GLY A 116 5.63 -11.79 -10.48
N GLU A 117 5.66 -12.32 -9.26
CA GLU A 117 4.58 -12.23 -8.27
C GLU A 117 4.43 -10.80 -7.73
N MET A 118 5.43 -9.94 -7.94
CA MET A 118 5.40 -8.51 -7.74
C MET A 118 6.07 -7.81 -8.92
N ARG A 119 5.54 -6.67 -9.35
CA ARG A 119 6.16 -5.74 -10.30
C ARG A 119 6.01 -4.32 -9.78
N VAL A 120 7.04 -3.51 -9.97
CA VAL A 120 7.02 -2.09 -9.63
C VAL A 120 7.50 -1.33 -10.85
N GLU A 121 6.62 -0.51 -11.41
CA GLU A 121 6.95 0.49 -12.42
C GLU A 121 6.92 1.85 -11.72
N SER A 122 8.03 2.58 -11.70
CA SER A 122 8.08 3.89 -11.05
C SER A 122 8.97 4.85 -11.83
N ASP A 123 8.45 6.05 -12.05
CA ASP A 123 9.18 7.16 -12.67
C ASP A 123 9.70 8.17 -11.63
N THR A 124 9.49 7.89 -10.34
CA THR A 124 9.79 8.82 -9.23
C THR A 124 10.12 8.10 -7.92
N THR A 125 10.75 8.81 -6.99
CA THR A 125 11.02 8.36 -5.61
C THR A 125 10.26 9.20 -4.58
N ALA A 126 9.35 10.07 -5.04
CA ALA A 126 8.68 11.06 -4.19
C ALA A 126 7.81 10.44 -3.08
N LEU A 127 7.41 9.18 -3.23
CA LEU A 127 6.57 8.47 -2.26
C LEU A 127 7.35 7.45 -1.41
N ASP A 128 8.65 7.28 -1.62
CA ASP A 128 9.45 6.25 -0.92
C ASP A 128 9.37 6.43 0.60
N GLY A 129 9.56 7.66 1.10
CA GLY A 129 9.47 7.95 2.53
C GLY A 129 8.07 7.74 3.12
N VAL A 130 7.00 7.96 2.34
CA VAL A 130 5.62 7.69 2.79
C VAL A 130 5.41 6.19 2.90
N LEU A 131 5.83 5.41 1.90
CA LEU A 131 5.69 3.96 1.87
C LEU A 131 6.52 3.28 2.98
N GLU A 132 7.75 3.75 3.20
CA GLU A 132 8.62 3.30 4.30
C GLU A 132 7.97 3.57 5.66
N ALA A 133 7.39 4.77 5.87
CA ALA A 133 6.80 5.16 7.14
C ALA A 133 5.55 4.35 7.52
N VAL A 134 4.79 3.86 6.54
CA VAL A 134 3.52 3.16 6.79
C VAL A 134 3.60 1.64 6.80
N HIS A 135 4.66 1.03 6.25
CA HIS A 135 4.75 -0.43 6.13
C HIS A 135 4.60 -1.14 7.49
N ASP A 136 5.46 -0.81 8.45
CA ASP A 136 5.44 -1.46 9.77
C ASP A 136 4.15 -1.17 10.57
N PRO A 137 3.63 0.06 10.61
CA PRO A 137 2.30 0.33 11.17
C PRO A 137 1.15 -0.45 10.52
N ILE A 138 1.19 -0.69 9.21
CA ILE A 138 0.21 -1.53 8.51
C ILE A 138 0.35 -2.98 8.99
N VAL A 139 1.57 -3.51 9.10
CA VAL A 139 1.83 -4.87 9.62
C VAL A 139 1.23 -5.06 11.02
N ASP A 140 1.43 -4.08 11.93
CA ASP A 140 0.87 -4.12 13.29
C ASP A 140 -0.65 -4.27 13.32
N ARG A 141 -1.33 -3.65 12.35
CA ARG A 141 -2.80 -3.65 12.23
C ARG A 141 -3.32 -4.72 11.27
N THR A 142 -2.48 -5.61 10.75
CA THR A 142 -2.88 -6.65 9.80
C THR A 142 -3.06 -8.03 10.46
N SER A 143 -4.03 -8.80 9.94
CA SER A 143 -4.30 -10.23 10.23
C SER A 143 -4.55 -11.04 8.96
#